data_AF-A0A7Z9R2K9-F1
#
_entry.id   AF-A0A7Z9R2K9-F1
#
_cell.length_a   1.000
_cell.length_b   1.000
_cell.length_c   1.000
_cell.angle_alpha   90.00
_cell.angle_beta   90.00
_cell.angle_gamma   90.00
#
_symmetry.space_group_name_H-M   'P 1'
#
loop_
_entity.id
_entity.type
_entity.pdbx_description
1 polymer ?
#
loop_
_entity_poly.entity_id
_entity_poly.type
_entity_poly.pdbx_seq_one_letter_code
_entity_poly.pdbx_strand_id
1 'polypeptide(L)'
;MHELDEEQDIIMFHHSFEHLPNPIETLEVVYRLMPSDGMCLIRIPLVSSEAWKKYGTHWVQLDAPRHFFLYSIESLKVLAGKTNFKIKEIVYDSTEFQFWGSEQNLKGIPLMAENSHGRSPDKSDFSQEEIKNYKKMAKKLNREGLGDQVAVYLVKE
;
A
#
# COMPACT_ATOMS: atom_id res chain seq x y z
N MET A 1 -15.17 -14.72 -0.61
CA MET A 1 -14.11 -15.57 -0.03
C MET A 1 -14.69 -16.64 0.90
N HIS A 2 -15.53 -16.28 1.88
CA HIS A 2 -16.12 -17.26 2.81
C HIS A 2 -17.11 -18.26 2.20
N GLU A 3 -17.57 -18.01 0.96
CA GLU A 3 -18.49 -18.87 0.20
C GLU A 3 -17.78 -19.72 -0.87
N LEU A 4 -16.44 -19.64 -0.95
CA LEU A 4 -15.66 -20.46 -1.88
C LEU A 4 -15.23 -21.74 -1.18
N ASP A 5 -15.41 -22.86 -1.87
CA ASP A 5 -14.95 -24.19 -1.43
C ASP A 5 -13.81 -24.73 -2.31
N GLU A 6 -13.53 -24.09 -3.45
CA GLU A 6 -12.48 -24.50 -4.38
C GLU A 6 -11.18 -23.70 -4.18
N GLU A 7 -10.05 -24.40 -4.35
CA GLU A 7 -8.73 -23.78 -4.29
C GLU A 7 -8.54 -22.72 -5.39
N GLN A 8 -7.80 -21.66 -5.08
CA GLN A 8 -7.48 -20.53 -5.93
C GLN A 8 -5.95 -20.42 -6.03
N ASP A 9 -5.41 -20.58 -7.23
CA ASP A 9 -3.96 -20.52 -7.46
C ASP A 9 -3.36 -19.18 -7.02
N ILE A 10 -4.11 -18.10 -7.21
CA ILE A 10 -3.68 -16.73 -6.91
C ILE A 10 -4.80 -15.97 -6.20
N ILE A 11 -4.49 -15.41 -5.03
CA ILE A 11 -5.39 -14.52 -4.28
C ILE A 11 -4.72 -13.15 -4.14
N MET A 12 -5.40 -12.09 -4.54
CA MET A 12 -4.82 -10.73 -4.53
C MET A 12 -5.68 -9.76 -3.73
N PHE A 13 -5.03 -9.02 -2.84
CA PHE A 13 -5.59 -7.83 -2.20
C PHE A 13 -4.85 -6.61 -2.74
N HIS A 14 -5.60 -5.66 -3.27
CA HIS A 14 -5.03 -4.48 -3.91
C HIS A 14 -5.67 -3.23 -3.34
N HIS A 15 -5.02 -2.67 -2.32
CA HIS A 15 -5.54 -1.61 -1.46
C HIS A 15 -6.91 -1.95 -0.84
N SER A 16 -7.08 -3.22 -0.46
CA SER A 16 -8.30 -3.73 0.18
C SER A 16 -8.04 -4.40 1.52
N PHE A 17 -6.82 -4.86 1.80
CA PHE A 17 -6.50 -5.63 3.00
C PHE A 17 -6.48 -4.75 4.26
N GLU A 18 -6.00 -3.52 4.12
CA GLU A 18 -5.95 -2.48 5.14
C GLU A 18 -7.33 -1.99 5.61
N HIS A 19 -8.38 -2.36 4.88
CA HIS A 19 -9.77 -2.09 5.21
C HIS A 19 -10.48 -3.26 5.93
N LEU A 20 -9.81 -4.42 6.08
CA LEU A 20 -10.42 -5.60 6.69
C LEU A 20 -10.28 -5.56 8.21
N PRO A 21 -11.36 -5.77 8.98
CA PRO A 21 -11.32 -5.69 10.44
C PRO A 21 -10.58 -6.87 11.10
N ASN A 22 -10.59 -8.05 10.45
CA ASN A 22 -10.03 -9.28 10.98
C ASN A 22 -8.94 -9.84 10.04
N PRO A 23 -7.71 -9.27 10.03
CA PRO A 23 -6.67 -9.65 9.08
C PRO A 23 -6.15 -11.08 9.29
N ILE A 24 -6.11 -11.57 10.54
CA ILE A 24 -5.68 -12.95 10.85
C ILE A 24 -6.69 -13.95 10.28
N GLU A 25 -7.97 -13.83 10.63
CA GLU A 25 -9.04 -14.70 10.11
C GLU A 25 -9.09 -14.68 8.58
N THR A 26 -8.87 -13.50 7.99
CA THR A 26 -8.79 -13.36 6.53
C THR A 26 -7.68 -14.24 5.97
N LEU A 27 -6.46 -14.12 6.49
CA LEU A 27 -5.34 -14.91 5.99
C LEU A 27 -5.47 -16.40 6.29
N GLU A 28 -6.10 -16.81 7.39
CA GLU A 28 -6.43 -18.22 7.64
C GLU A 28 -7.37 -18.79 6.56
N VAL A 29 -8.34 -18.00 6.09
CA VAL A 29 -9.19 -18.39 4.97
C VAL A 29 -8.40 -18.42 3.66
N VAL A 30 -7.55 -17.43 3.40
CA VAL A 30 -6.63 -17.45 2.23
C VAL A 30 -5.78 -18.70 2.25
N TYR A 31 -5.23 -19.08 3.40
CA TYR A 31 -4.41 -20.29 3.56
C TYR A 31 -5.22 -21.54 3.21
N ARG A 32 -6.48 -21.63 3.66
CA ARG A 32 -7.36 -22.76 3.30
C ARG A 32 -7.65 -22.82 1.81
N LEU A 33 -7.89 -21.68 1.18
CA LEU A 33 -8.29 -21.59 -0.23
C LEU A 33 -7.11 -21.63 -1.21
N MET A 34 -5.87 -21.64 -0.75
CA MET A 34 -4.71 -21.59 -1.64
C MET A 34 -4.06 -22.98 -1.75
N PRO A 35 -3.72 -23.49 -2.94
CA PRO A 35 -2.95 -24.73 -3.06
C PRO A 35 -1.52 -24.54 -2.51
N SER A 36 -0.79 -25.64 -2.34
CA SER A 36 0.59 -25.61 -1.78
C SER A 36 1.59 -24.83 -2.64
N ASP A 37 1.38 -24.76 -3.95
CA ASP A 37 2.16 -24.00 -4.93
C ASP A 37 1.53 -22.65 -5.30
N GLY A 38 0.39 -22.32 -4.70
CA GLY A 38 -0.30 -21.05 -4.89
C GLY A 38 0.38 -19.86 -4.20
N MET A 39 -0.14 -18.67 -4.47
CA MET A 39 0.43 -17.42 -3.95
C MET A 39 -0.64 -16.40 -3.58
N CYS A 40 -0.42 -15.69 -2.48
CA CYS A 40 -1.21 -14.53 -2.12
C CYS A 40 -0.39 -13.24 -2.31
N LEU A 41 -0.96 -12.24 -2.98
CA LEU A 41 -0.39 -10.91 -3.12
C LEU A 41 -1.16 -9.92 -2.24
N ILE A 42 -0.45 -9.19 -1.38
CA ILE A 42 -1.02 -8.10 -0.60
C ILE A 42 -0.31 -6.80 -1.00
N ARG A 43 -1.04 -5.91 -1.68
CA ARG A 43 -0.55 -4.59 -2.07
C ARG A 43 -1.25 -3.49 -1.26
N ILE A 44 -0.50 -2.74 -0.46
CA ILE A 44 -1.03 -1.82 0.56
C ILE A 44 -0.10 -0.64 0.87
N PRO A 45 -0.60 0.45 1.48
CA PRO A 45 0.21 1.51 2.08
C PRO A 45 1.09 1.02 3.24
N LEU A 46 2.23 1.69 3.45
CA LEU A 46 3.16 1.44 4.55
C LEU A 46 3.44 2.68 5.39
N VAL A 47 3.29 2.56 6.72
CA VAL A 47 3.75 3.60 7.67
C VAL A 47 5.25 3.54 7.93
N SER A 48 5.91 2.43 7.64
CA SER A 48 7.38 2.33 7.65
C SER A 48 7.99 2.94 6.38
N SER A 49 7.63 4.18 6.06
CA SER A 49 8.00 4.86 4.83
C SER A 49 8.55 6.26 5.06
N GLU A 50 9.27 6.80 4.07
CA GLU A 50 9.78 8.17 4.15
C GLU A 50 8.64 9.20 4.05
N ALA A 51 7.56 8.88 3.32
CA ALA A 51 6.38 9.73 3.24
C ALA A 51 5.71 9.90 4.61
N TRP A 52 5.55 8.82 5.38
CA TRP A 52 5.02 8.91 6.74
C TRP A 52 5.90 9.77 7.66
N LYS A 53 7.22 9.56 7.63
CA LYS A 53 8.16 10.37 8.43
C LYS A 53 8.10 11.85 8.07
N LYS A 54 7.96 12.18 6.78
CA LYS A 54 7.94 13.57 6.30
C LYS A 54 6.59 14.25 6.56
N TYR A 55 5.48 13.59 6.25
CA TYR A 55 4.16 14.22 6.19
C TYR A 55 3.25 13.91 7.38
N GLY A 56 3.52 12.84 8.13
CA GLY A 56 2.68 12.41 9.26
C GLY A 56 1.20 12.34 8.87
N THR A 57 0.36 13.09 9.57
CA THR A 57 -1.09 13.15 9.33
C THR A 57 -1.50 13.76 8.00
N HIS A 58 -0.58 14.40 7.27
CA HIS A 58 -0.82 14.90 5.92
C HIS A 58 -0.43 13.90 4.83
N TRP A 59 0.13 12.73 5.18
CA TRP A 59 0.44 11.70 4.19
C TRP A 59 -0.82 11.26 3.45
N VAL A 60 -0.76 11.27 2.11
CA VAL A 60 -1.94 11.02 1.27
C VAL A 60 -2.56 9.64 1.45
N GLN A 61 -1.76 8.60 1.72
CA GLN A 61 -2.31 7.26 1.95
C GLN A 61 -2.64 6.99 3.41
N LEU A 62 -2.51 7.97 4.31
CA LEU A 62 -3.09 7.83 5.66
C LEU A 62 -4.60 7.59 5.53
N ASP A 63 -5.25 8.42 4.70
CA ASP A 63 -6.64 8.33 4.31
C ASP A 63 -7.59 7.89 5.44
N ALA A 64 -7.53 8.64 6.54
CA ALA A 64 -8.46 8.47 7.65
C ALA A 64 -9.87 8.92 7.19
N PRO A 65 -10.95 8.21 7.59
CA PRO A 65 -10.99 7.12 8.56
C PRO A 65 -11.04 5.71 7.93
N ARG A 66 -10.81 5.55 6.62
CA ARG A 66 -11.15 4.29 5.93
C ARG A 66 -10.18 3.15 6.25
N HIS A 67 -8.90 3.42 6.50
CA HIS A 67 -7.94 2.37 6.86
C HIS A 67 -8.10 1.97 8.33
N PHE A 68 -8.47 0.70 8.57
CA PHE A 68 -8.49 0.14 9.92
C PHE A 68 -7.08 -0.17 10.42
N PHE A 69 -6.20 -0.54 9.50
CA PHE A 69 -4.81 -0.84 9.79
C PHE A 69 -3.88 -0.05 8.90
N LEU A 70 -2.81 0.45 9.49
CA LEU A 70 -1.67 0.99 8.78
C LEU A 70 -0.46 0.09 9.09
N TYR A 71 -0.01 -0.65 8.09
CA TYR A 71 0.99 -1.69 8.29
C TYR A 71 2.41 -1.15 8.18
N SER A 72 3.32 -1.71 8.98
CA SER A 72 4.75 -1.72 8.71
C SER A 72 5.18 -3.07 8.13
N ILE A 73 6.36 -3.14 7.51
CA ILE A 73 6.94 -4.42 7.06
C ILE A 73 7.06 -5.43 8.20
N GLU A 74 7.45 -4.97 9.39
CA GLU A 74 7.56 -5.82 10.58
C GLU A 74 6.21 -6.39 10.98
N SER A 75 5.15 -5.57 10.95
CA SER A 75 3.79 -6.05 11.25
C SER A 75 3.30 -7.09 10.24
N LEU A 76 3.66 -6.94 8.95
CA LEU A 76 3.33 -7.92 7.91
C LEU A 76 4.10 -9.24 8.09
N LYS A 77 5.38 -9.17 8.49
CA LYS A 77 6.17 -10.37 8.85
C LYS A 77 5.55 -11.12 10.01
N VAL A 78 5.14 -10.41 11.07
CA VAL A 78 4.46 -11.00 12.23
C VAL A 78 3.13 -11.63 11.81
N LEU A 79 2.35 -10.93 10.98
CA LEU A 79 1.06 -11.40 10.50
C LEU A 79 1.18 -12.67 9.65
N ALA A 80 2.14 -12.70 8.71
CA ALA A 80 2.43 -13.89 7.89
C ALA A 80 2.79 -15.10 8.77
N GLY A 81 3.73 -14.92 9.71
CA GLY A 81 4.15 -16.01 10.61
C GLY A 81 3.02 -16.55 11.50
N LYS A 82 2.11 -15.69 11.95
CA LYS A 82 0.92 -16.11 12.73
C LYS A 82 -0.09 -16.91 11.93
N THR A 83 -0.03 -16.85 10.60
CA THR A 83 -1.03 -17.43 9.69
C THR A 83 -0.44 -18.49 8.77
N ASN A 84 0.71 -19.07 9.17
CA ASN A 84 1.43 -20.13 8.45
C ASN A 84 1.85 -19.73 7.02
N PHE A 85 2.06 -18.44 6.78
CA PHE A 85 2.66 -17.94 5.55
C PHE A 85 4.11 -17.52 5.78
N LYS A 86 4.90 -17.61 4.72
CA LYS A 86 6.18 -16.92 4.58
C LYS A 86 6.11 -15.86 3.50
N ILE A 87 6.84 -14.77 3.72
CA ILE A 87 7.03 -13.73 2.72
C ILE A 87 8.10 -14.22 1.73
N LYS A 88 7.68 -14.49 0.50
CA LYS A 88 8.57 -14.86 -0.61
C LYS A 88 9.30 -13.63 -1.16
N GLU A 89 8.58 -12.52 -1.32
CA GLU A 89 9.11 -11.32 -1.95
C GLU A 89 8.39 -10.07 -1.44
N ILE A 90 9.12 -8.94 -1.41
CA ILE A 90 8.61 -7.62 -1.06
C ILE A 90 9.04 -6.66 -2.17
N VAL A 91 8.08 -6.06 -2.88
CA VAL A 91 8.33 -5.13 -3.97
C VAL A 91 7.74 -3.76 -3.62
N TYR A 92 8.60 -2.74 -3.54
CA TYR A 92 8.16 -1.37 -3.37
C TYR A 92 7.82 -0.75 -4.73
N ASP A 93 6.60 -0.24 -4.86
CA ASP A 93 6.08 0.28 -6.12
C ASP A 93 5.42 1.66 -5.97
N SER A 94 5.86 2.44 -5.00
CA SER A 94 5.41 3.82 -4.81
C SER A 94 5.66 4.70 -6.02
N THR A 95 4.80 5.70 -6.17
CA THR A 95 4.89 6.71 -7.23
C THR A 95 5.08 8.10 -6.64
N GLU A 96 5.14 9.11 -7.50
CA GLU A 96 5.11 10.52 -7.11
C GLU A 96 3.88 10.91 -6.28
N PHE A 97 2.82 10.09 -6.27
CA PHE A 97 1.61 10.30 -5.47
C PHE A 97 1.90 10.53 -3.99
N GLN A 98 2.85 9.78 -3.44
CA GLN A 98 3.28 9.90 -2.05
C GLN A 98 3.74 11.31 -1.68
N PHE A 99 4.20 12.09 -2.68
CA PHE A 99 4.65 13.46 -2.51
C PHE A 99 3.55 14.46 -2.86
N TRP A 100 3.12 14.53 -4.12
CA TRP A 100 2.20 15.60 -4.52
C TRP A 100 0.86 15.51 -3.78
N GLY A 101 0.36 14.30 -3.49
CA GLY A 101 -0.86 14.12 -2.73
C GLY A 101 -0.72 14.63 -1.29
N SER A 102 0.44 14.38 -0.69
CA SER A 102 0.72 14.80 0.69
C SER A 102 1.01 16.30 0.80
N GLU A 103 1.66 16.89 -0.21
CA GLU A 103 1.85 18.34 -0.31
C GLU A 103 0.52 19.08 -0.51
N GLN A 104 -0.43 18.49 -1.25
CA GLN A 104 -1.79 19.02 -1.31
C GLN A 104 -2.51 18.96 0.04
N ASN A 105 -2.39 17.85 0.75
CA ASN A 105 -2.96 17.72 2.09
C ASN A 105 -2.37 18.74 3.07
N LEU A 106 -1.07 19.08 2.96
CA LEU A 106 -0.45 20.18 3.72
C LEU A 106 -1.08 21.54 3.39
N LYS A 107 -1.44 21.76 2.13
CA LYS A 107 -2.12 22.97 1.65
C LYS A 107 -3.64 22.96 1.87
N GLY A 108 -4.20 21.88 2.43
CA GLY A 108 -5.65 21.72 2.58
C GLY A 108 -6.41 21.58 1.25
N ILE A 109 -5.76 21.06 0.20
CA ILE A 109 -6.36 20.80 -1.11
C ILE A 109 -6.81 19.33 -1.17
N PRO A 110 -8.11 19.03 -1.16
CA PRO A 110 -8.59 17.66 -1.30
C PRO A 110 -8.21 17.03 -2.65
N LEU A 111 -8.00 15.71 -2.69
CA LEU A 111 -7.68 14.98 -3.92
C LEU A 111 -8.69 15.15 -5.06
N MET A 112 -9.96 15.41 -4.70
CA MET A 112 -11.04 15.58 -5.67
C MET A 112 -11.32 17.06 -6.01
N ALA A 113 -10.57 18.00 -5.45
CA ALA A 113 -10.71 19.41 -5.76
C ALA A 113 -10.38 19.69 -7.23
N GLU A 114 -10.99 20.73 -7.81
CA GLU A 114 -10.78 21.09 -9.22
C GLU A 114 -9.32 21.41 -9.54
N ASN A 115 -8.61 22.05 -8.61
CA ASN A 115 -7.19 22.38 -8.74
C ASN A 115 -6.25 21.24 -8.28
N SER A 116 -6.78 20.03 -8.01
CA SER A 116 -5.93 18.93 -7.62
C SER A 116 -5.08 18.42 -8.79
N HIS A 117 -3.80 18.12 -8.55
CA HIS A 117 -2.93 17.48 -9.54
C HIS A 117 -3.52 16.17 -10.09
N GLY A 118 -4.19 15.38 -9.25
CA GLY A 118 -4.82 14.13 -9.69
C GLY A 118 -6.02 14.34 -10.63
N ARG A 119 -6.65 15.52 -10.60
CA ARG A 119 -7.86 15.84 -11.36
C ARG A 119 -7.59 16.75 -12.57
N SER A 120 -6.75 17.76 -12.39
CA SER A 120 -6.39 18.75 -13.42
C SER A 120 -4.93 19.18 -13.20
N PRO A 121 -3.96 18.41 -13.70
CA PRO A 121 -2.53 18.71 -13.56
C PRO A 121 -2.14 20.13 -14.01
N ASP A 122 -2.81 20.65 -15.03
CA ASP A 122 -2.65 22.00 -15.60
C ASP A 122 -3.14 23.12 -14.66
N LYS A 123 -4.08 22.82 -13.77
CA LYS A 123 -4.60 23.75 -12.75
C LYS A 123 -3.93 23.59 -11.39
N SER A 124 -3.04 22.62 -11.24
CA SER A 124 -2.34 22.36 -9.99
C SER A 124 -1.17 23.31 -9.79
N ASP A 125 -0.80 23.54 -8.53
CA ASP A 125 0.35 24.39 -8.18
C ASP A 125 1.72 23.78 -8.54
N PHE A 126 1.75 22.53 -9.01
CA PHE A 126 3.01 21.83 -9.27
C PHE A 126 3.50 22.08 -10.69
N SER A 127 4.74 22.51 -10.82
CA SER A 127 5.44 22.53 -12.09
C SER A 127 5.74 21.12 -12.60
N GLN A 128 5.93 20.99 -13.92
CA GLN A 128 6.37 19.74 -14.54
C GLN A 128 7.73 19.26 -14.01
N GLU A 129 8.60 20.19 -13.61
CA GLU A 129 9.90 19.87 -13.02
C GLU A 129 9.75 19.27 -11.61
N GLU A 130 8.87 19.82 -10.77
CA GLU A 130 8.57 19.27 -9.45
C GLU A 130 8.04 17.83 -9.54
N ILE A 131 7.06 17.58 -10.41
CA ILE A 131 6.50 16.24 -10.62
C ILE A 131 7.58 15.26 -11.12
N LYS A 132 8.43 15.71 -12.06
CA LYS A 132 9.57 14.91 -12.54
C LYS A 132 10.55 14.58 -11.40
N ASN A 133 10.79 15.51 -10.49
CA ASN A 133 11.64 15.30 -9.33
C ASN A 133 11.00 14.33 -8.33
N TYR A 134 9.70 14.47 -8.02
CA TYR A 134 8.96 13.50 -7.21
C TYR A 134 9.00 12.09 -7.79
N LYS A 135 8.87 11.94 -9.10
CA LYS A 135 8.98 10.64 -9.77
C LYS A 135 10.37 10.02 -9.62
N LYS A 136 11.44 10.83 -9.71
CA LYS A 136 12.81 10.36 -9.45
C LYS A 136 12.99 9.95 -7.99
N MET A 137 12.46 10.74 -7.05
CA MET A 137 12.50 10.46 -5.62
C MET A 137 11.77 9.17 -5.29
N ALA A 138 10.56 8.96 -5.81
CA ALA A 138 9.79 7.73 -5.59
C ALA A 138 10.56 6.49 -6.07
N LYS A 139 11.13 6.55 -7.28
CA LYS A 139 11.99 5.47 -7.79
C LYS A 139 13.22 5.22 -6.92
N LYS A 140 13.81 6.26 -6.34
CA LYS A 140 14.95 6.12 -5.41
C LYS A 140 14.50 5.42 -4.13
N LEU A 141 13.42 5.89 -3.51
CA LEU A 141 12.88 5.29 -2.28
C LEU A 141 12.45 3.84 -2.48
N ASN A 142 11.87 3.48 -3.62
CA ASN A 142 11.54 2.07 -3.91
C ASN A 142 12.78 1.17 -3.91
N ARG A 143 13.89 1.63 -4.50
CA ARG A 143 15.17 0.89 -4.50
C ARG A 143 15.78 0.78 -3.10
N GLU A 144 15.52 1.76 -2.24
CA GLU A 144 16.03 1.82 -0.86
C GLU A 144 15.08 1.13 0.14
N GLY A 145 13.92 0.63 -0.30
CA GLY A 145 12.91 0.03 0.58
C GLY A 145 12.23 1.03 1.51
N LEU A 146 12.09 2.28 1.06
CA LEU A 146 11.54 3.40 1.82
C LEU A 146 10.29 4.02 1.18
N GLY A 147 9.72 3.34 0.16
CA GLY A 147 8.46 3.73 -0.45
C GLY A 147 7.27 3.61 0.50
N ASP A 148 6.23 4.39 0.26
CA ASP A 148 4.99 4.44 1.03
C ASP A 148 3.96 3.35 0.69
N GLN A 149 4.26 2.46 -0.25
CA GLN A 149 3.42 1.31 -0.56
C GLN A 149 4.27 0.15 -1.06
N VAL A 150 3.70 -1.04 -0.95
CA VAL A 150 4.39 -2.30 -1.22
C VAL A 150 3.44 -3.32 -1.79
N ALA A 151 3.99 -4.28 -2.54
CA ALA A 151 3.38 -5.53 -2.89
C ALA A 151 4.16 -6.67 -2.20
N VAL A 152 3.51 -7.37 -1.27
CA VAL A 152 4.07 -8.50 -0.54
C VAL A 152 3.52 -9.80 -1.10
N TYR A 153 4.42 -10.70 -1.49
CA TYR A 153 4.08 -12.03 -1.99
C TYR A 153 4.21 -13.04 -0.86
N LEU A 154 3.10 -13.67 -0.51
CA LEU A 154 2.98 -14.71 0.51
C LEU A 154 2.82 -16.08 -0.15
N VAL A 155 3.50 -17.07 0.40
CA VAL A 155 3.33 -18.50 0.07
C VAL A 155 3.19 -19.28 1.37
N LYS A 156 2.62 -20.49 1.32
CA LYS A 156 2.53 -21.34 2.51
C LYS A 156 3.93 -21.65 3.05
N GLU A 157 4.08 -21.65 4.38
CA GLU A 157 5.32 -22.11 5.03
C GLU A 157 5.62 -23.56 4.69
#